data_AF-A0A316PLW9-F1
#
_entry.id   AF-A0A316PLW9-F1
#
_cell.length_a   1.000
_cell.length_b   1.000
_cell.length_c   1.000
_cell.angle_alpha   90.00
_cell.angle_beta   90.00
_cell.angle_gamma   90.00
#
_symmetry.space_group_name_H-M   'P 1'
#
loop_
_entity.id
_entity.type
_entity.pdbx_description
1 polymer ?
#
loop_
_entity_poly.entity_id
_entity_poly.type
_entity_poly.pdbx_seq_one_letter_code
_entity_poly.pdbx_strand_id
1 'polypeptide(L)'
;MAAAGRFVPRGKGRGPGRRAAGKGRRSIRHKTAAFLCRHTVWRRFWLLRAAASGMIISISIRTHAACMAGKGGRGVELSFRARISHTAGAYAALLLAAQAGAALCAALMRAVWPQLVQSGWGVWLATDIPLYGIAAPAALAWLRRAVPAGPRPVRGPLRPWRAVPWLVCVLGLAYLANFVTLLFAPAAQQSGQIASLALGGSTWANALFGCVIAPLGEEWLFRRTLHGAVGMYGERVYVAFSALMFALFHCNAAQLLYTLCVGAALAALYARTGCLWAAVLAHMAVNAMGLLAAPLALRSATAALCLSGFALFCMFTGALWLVFRLKGFWQGLLPGRRSVLHPVHEALRARGLVLYAALCAAIALAALLPGG
;
A
#
# COMPACT_ATOMS: atom_id res chain seq x y z
N MET A 1 41.40 64.09 -30.25
CA MET A 1 42.43 63.07 -30.56
C MET A 1 41.70 61.85 -31.14
N ALA A 2 41.33 61.83 -32.42
CA ALA A 2 42.14 61.45 -33.61
C ALA A 2 42.81 60.07 -33.41
N ALA A 3 42.24 58.99 -33.99
CA ALA A 3 42.62 58.37 -35.29
C ALA A 3 43.92 57.54 -35.16
N ALA A 4 44.20 56.40 -35.78
CA ALA A 4 43.70 55.59 -36.90
C ALA A 4 44.24 54.14 -36.62
N GLY A 5 44.01 53.07 -37.39
CA GLY A 5 43.67 52.95 -38.79
C GLY A 5 43.54 51.46 -39.17
N ARG A 6 42.88 51.27 -40.31
CA ARG A 6 42.50 50.03 -40.99
C ARG A 6 43.72 49.30 -41.57
N PHE A 7 43.60 48.00 -41.86
CA PHE A 7 43.61 47.49 -43.26
C PHE A 7 43.30 45.99 -43.33
N VAL A 8 42.50 45.61 -44.33
CA VAL A 8 42.27 44.24 -44.83
C VAL A 8 42.67 44.21 -46.30
N PRO A 9 43.22 43.10 -46.81
CA PRO A 9 42.77 42.58 -48.11
C PRO A 9 42.59 41.04 -48.05
N ARG A 10 41.44 40.45 -48.42
CA ARG A 10 40.88 40.12 -49.76
C ARG A 10 41.59 38.99 -50.54
N GLY A 11 40.83 37.92 -50.80
CA GLY A 11 40.81 37.15 -52.06
C GLY A 11 41.27 35.68 -51.95
N LYS A 12 40.73 34.67 -52.65
CA LYS A 12 39.46 34.42 -53.40
C LYS A 12 39.56 33.01 -54.04
N GLY A 13 38.47 32.23 -54.02
CA GLY A 13 38.14 31.17 -55.02
C GLY A 13 38.69 29.76 -54.75
N ARG A 14 38.12 28.62 -55.20
CA ARG A 14 36.94 28.20 -56.01
C ARG A 14 36.68 26.71 -55.67
N GLY A 15 35.46 26.17 -55.87
CA GLY A 15 35.09 24.73 -55.66
C GLY A 15 35.65 23.80 -56.76
N PRO A 16 35.07 22.62 -57.13
CA PRO A 16 33.94 21.81 -56.62
C PRO A 16 34.31 20.29 -56.42
N GLY A 17 33.39 19.39 -56.00
CA GLY A 17 33.60 17.94 -56.25
C GLY A 17 32.95 16.93 -55.29
N ARG A 18 32.23 15.97 -55.86
CA ARG A 18 31.38 14.93 -55.24
C ARG A 18 32.16 13.71 -54.68
N ARG A 19 31.43 12.90 -53.88
CA ARG A 19 31.50 11.43 -53.62
C ARG A 19 32.40 10.91 -52.47
N ALA A 20 31.74 10.34 -51.44
CA ALA A 20 31.92 8.96 -50.93
C ALA A 20 31.16 8.84 -49.58
N ALA A 21 29.96 8.23 -49.56
CA ALA A 21 29.74 6.83 -49.23
C ALA A 21 30.01 6.47 -47.76
N GLY A 22 28.95 6.13 -47.05
CA GLY A 22 28.91 6.03 -45.59
C GLY A 22 29.68 4.88 -44.97
N LYS A 23 30.02 5.07 -43.70
CA LYS A 23 30.31 4.04 -42.69
C LYS A 23 30.38 4.78 -41.35
N GLY A 24 29.44 4.51 -40.43
CA GLY A 24 29.48 5.15 -39.12
C GLY A 24 28.24 5.09 -38.24
N ARG A 25 27.30 4.16 -38.44
CA ARG A 25 26.20 3.90 -37.46
C ARG A 25 25.82 2.41 -37.41
N ARG A 26 26.77 1.52 -37.13
CA ARG A 26 26.49 0.15 -36.66
C ARG A 26 27.66 -0.38 -35.83
N SER A 27 27.69 -0.09 -34.52
CA SER A 27 28.57 -0.83 -33.58
C SER A 27 28.21 -0.63 -32.09
N ILE A 28 26.92 -0.45 -31.72
CA ILE A 28 26.49 -0.47 -30.29
C ILE A 28 25.15 -1.20 -30.15
N ARG A 29 25.02 -2.40 -30.74
CA ARG A 29 23.84 -3.26 -30.53
C ARG A 29 24.15 -4.73 -30.25
N HIS A 30 25.41 -5.13 -30.12
CA HIS A 30 25.78 -6.55 -29.94
C HIS A 30 26.62 -6.88 -28.71
N LYS A 31 26.76 -5.97 -27.73
CA LYS A 31 27.44 -6.29 -26.45
C LYS A 31 26.52 -6.48 -25.23
N THR A 32 25.21 -6.23 -25.36
CA THR A 32 24.24 -6.41 -24.26
C THR A 32 23.54 -7.78 -24.26
N ALA A 33 23.71 -8.59 -25.30
CA ALA A 33 23.04 -9.90 -25.43
C ALA A 33 23.87 -11.08 -24.87
N ALA A 34 25.14 -10.89 -24.54
CA ALA A 34 26.05 -11.98 -24.18
C ALA A 34 26.23 -12.21 -22.65
N PHE A 35 25.62 -11.39 -21.78
CA PHE A 35 25.79 -11.53 -20.32
C PHE A 35 24.68 -12.36 -19.64
N LEU A 36 23.65 -12.80 -20.38
CA LEU A 36 22.52 -13.56 -19.83
C LEU A 36 22.66 -15.09 -19.94
N CYS A 37 23.87 -15.61 -20.22
CA CYS A 37 24.07 -17.02 -20.55
C CYS A 37 25.09 -17.75 -19.67
N ARG A 38 25.06 -17.60 -18.33
CA ARG A 38 25.69 -18.55 -17.38
C ARG A 38 24.84 -18.68 -16.11
N HIS A 39 24.71 -19.92 -15.61
CA HIS A 39 23.87 -20.42 -14.49
C HIS A 39 22.53 -21.07 -14.90
N THR A 40 22.65 -22.25 -15.52
CA THR A 40 21.57 -23.13 -15.98
C THR A 40 20.95 -24.03 -14.90
N VAL A 41 21.48 -24.07 -13.68
CA VAL A 41 20.99 -24.98 -12.61
C VAL A 41 19.81 -24.39 -11.82
N TRP A 42 19.81 -23.08 -11.57
CA TRP A 42 18.75 -22.40 -10.80
C TRP A 42 17.47 -22.16 -11.60
N ARG A 43 17.56 -22.18 -12.93
CA ARG A 43 16.42 -21.91 -13.81
C ARG A 43 15.39 -23.05 -13.77
N ARG A 44 15.84 -24.31 -13.67
CA ARG A 44 14.95 -25.47 -13.54
C ARG A 44 14.23 -25.51 -12.18
N PHE A 45 14.90 -25.11 -11.09
CA PHE A 45 14.29 -25.03 -9.76
C PHE A 45 13.14 -24.00 -9.67
N TRP A 46 13.31 -22.82 -10.28
CA TRP A 46 12.26 -21.80 -10.33
C TRP A 46 11.14 -22.11 -11.34
N LEU A 47 11.46 -22.76 -12.46
CA LEU A 47 10.45 -23.18 -13.45
C LEU A 47 9.56 -24.32 -12.94
N LEU A 48 10.09 -25.25 -12.14
CA LEU A 48 9.30 -26.30 -11.49
C LEU A 48 8.36 -25.74 -10.41
N ARG A 49 8.79 -24.70 -9.67
CA ARG A 49 7.93 -24.01 -8.69
C ARG A 49 6.85 -23.14 -9.36
N ALA A 50 7.15 -22.56 -10.52
CA ALA A 50 6.18 -21.84 -11.34
C ALA A 50 5.14 -22.77 -12.00
N ALA A 51 5.53 -24.00 -12.37
CA ALA A 51 4.62 -25.00 -12.93
C ALA A 51 3.63 -25.58 -11.89
N ALA A 52 4.02 -25.64 -10.61
CA ALA A 52 3.14 -26.04 -9.50
C ALA A 52 2.13 -24.95 -9.07
N SER A 53 2.32 -23.70 -9.53
CA SER A 53 1.43 -22.56 -9.22
C SER A 53 0.41 -22.33 -10.32
N GLY A 54 -0.23 -23.42 -10.78
CA GLY A 54 -1.14 -23.47 -11.92
C GLY A 54 -2.36 -22.57 -11.78
N MET A 55 -2.19 -21.26 -12.04
CA MET A 55 -3.25 -20.35 -12.42
C MET A 55 -2.62 -19.06 -12.98
N ILE A 56 -3.02 -18.68 -14.19
CA ILE A 56 -2.81 -17.36 -14.81
C ILE A 56 -1.46 -17.14 -15.52
N ILE A 57 -1.13 -17.99 -16.50
CA ILE A 57 -0.23 -17.61 -17.61
C ILE A 57 -0.95 -17.89 -18.93
N SER A 58 -1.92 -17.04 -19.27
CA SER A 58 -2.48 -16.99 -20.65
C SER A 58 -3.02 -15.61 -21.05
N ILE A 59 -3.01 -14.60 -20.17
CA ILE A 59 -3.55 -13.25 -20.47
C ILE A 59 -2.46 -12.24 -20.88
N SER A 60 -1.17 -12.62 -20.85
CA SER A 60 -0.08 -11.64 -20.91
C SER A 60 0.41 -11.24 -22.31
N ILE A 61 -0.03 -11.88 -23.40
CA ILE A 61 0.52 -11.58 -24.74
C ILE A 61 -0.43 -10.76 -25.62
N ARG A 62 -1.76 -10.93 -25.49
CA ARG A 62 -2.73 -10.08 -26.24
C ARG A 62 -2.94 -8.69 -25.64
N THR A 63 -2.61 -8.48 -24.36
CA THR A 63 -2.76 -7.17 -23.68
C THR A 63 -1.65 -6.18 -24.03
N HIS A 64 -0.45 -6.66 -24.40
CA HIS A 64 0.66 -5.78 -24.80
C HIS A 64 0.45 -5.15 -26.18
N ALA A 65 -0.19 -5.84 -27.12
CA ALA A 65 -0.48 -5.29 -28.45
C ALA A 65 -1.63 -4.26 -28.43
N ALA A 66 -2.64 -4.47 -27.57
CA ALA A 66 -3.75 -3.52 -27.42
C ALA A 66 -3.36 -2.23 -26.67
N CYS A 67 -2.30 -2.25 -25.85
CA CYS A 67 -1.80 -1.08 -25.13
C CYS A 67 -0.99 -0.12 -26.02
N MET A 68 -0.38 -0.63 -27.10
CA MET A 68 0.40 0.17 -28.06
C MET A 68 -0.45 0.75 -29.19
N ALA A 69 -1.66 0.24 -29.39
CA ALA A 69 -2.68 0.81 -30.28
C ALA A 69 -3.60 1.76 -29.50
N GLY A 70 -3.01 2.74 -28.81
CA GLY A 70 -3.76 3.81 -28.17
C GLY A 70 -4.43 4.67 -29.25
N LYS A 71 -5.70 4.41 -29.53
CA LYS A 71 -6.60 5.41 -30.11
C LYS A 71 -6.48 6.65 -29.23
N GLY A 72 -5.99 7.74 -29.82
CA GLY A 72 -5.84 9.06 -29.20
C GLY A 72 -7.19 9.69 -28.87
N GLY A 73 -7.94 9.09 -27.94
CA GLY A 73 -9.00 9.79 -27.23
C GLY A 73 -8.33 10.75 -26.25
N ARG A 74 -8.64 12.04 -26.37
CA ARG A 74 -8.28 13.06 -25.36
C ARG A 74 -8.97 12.71 -24.05
N GLY A 75 -8.39 11.81 -23.26
CA GLY A 75 -8.86 11.52 -21.92
C GLY A 75 -8.71 12.78 -21.08
N VAL A 76 -9.82 13.31 -20.57
CA VAL A 76 -9.80 14.47 -19.67
C VAL A 76 -8.85 14.17 -18.52
N GLU A 77 -7.79 14.97 -18.41
CA GLU A 77 -6.82 14.80 -17.35
C GLU A 77 -7.43 15.30 -16.04
N LEU A 78 -7.66 14.37 -15.09
CA LEU A 78 -8.21 14.71 -13.80
C LEU A 78 -7.24 15.56 -12.98
N SER A 79 -7.77 16.63 -12.38
CA SER A 79 -7.06 17.42 -11.37
C SER A 79 -6.73 16.56 -10.13
N PHE A 80 -5.74 17.00 -9.35
CA PHE A 80 -5.36 16.33 -8.10
C PHE A 80 -6.57 16.16 -7.17
N ARG A 81 -7.35 17.23 -6.96
CA ARG A 81 -8.58 17.21 -6.15
C ARG A 81 -9.61 16.22 -6.67
N ALA A 82 -9.84 16.17 -7.99
CA ALA A 82 -10.78 15.22 -8.58
C ALA A 82 -10.33 13.78 -8.38
N ARG A 83 -9.03 13.48 -8.54
CA ARG A 83 -8.48 12.15 -8.26
C ARG A 83 -8.64 11.74 -6.81
N ILE A 84 -8.30 12.62 -5.86
CA ILE A 84 -8.51 12.36 -4.43
C ILE A 84 -9.99 12.11 -4.15
N SER A 85 -10.88 12.93 -4.70
CA SER A 85 -12.33 12.81 -4.48
C SER A 85 -12.88 11.49 -5.03
N HIS A 86 -12.56 11.10 -6.26
CA HIS A 86 -13.00 9.81 -6.81
C HIS A 86 -12.37 8.63 -6.08
N THR A 87 -11.11 8.75 -5.67
CA THR A 87 -10.42 7.67 -4.95
C THR A 87 -11.05 7.45 -3.59
N ALA A 88 -11.12 8.48 -2.75
CA ALA A 88 -11.71 8.36 -1.42
C ALA A 88 -13.21 8.08 -1.47
N GLY A 89 -13.94 8.62 -2.47
CA GLY A 89 -15.36 8.30 -2.69
C GLY A 89 -15.59 6.82 -3.00
N ALA A 90 -14.72 6.18 -3.80
CA ALA A 90 -14.81 4.74 -4.05
C ALA A 90 -14.52 3.91 -2.78
N TYR A 91 -13.63 4.38 -1.90
CA TYR A 91 -13.38 3.75 -0.59
C TYR A 91 -14.52 3.98 0.41
N ALA A 92 -15.23 5.12 0.33
CA ALA A 92 -16.45 5.34 1.11
C ALA A 92 -17.56 4.38 0.68
N ALA A 93 -17.76 4.21 -0.63
CA ALA A 93 -18.71 3.24 -1.16
C ALA A 93 -18.33 1.80 -0.82
N LEU A 94 -17.03 1.46 -0.90
CA LEU A 94 -16.48 0.18 -0.44
C LEU A 94 -16.87 -0.10 1.01
N LEU A 95 -16.58 0.86 1.89
CA LEU A 95 -16.83 0.73 3.32
C LEU A 95 -18.32 0.61 3.62
N LEU A 96 -19.16 1.47 3.03
CA LEU A 96 -20.60 1.41 3.22
C LEU A 96 -21.20 0.07 2.76
N ALA A 97 -20.80 -0.40 1.57
CA ALA A 97 -21.24 -1.69 1.04
C ALA A 97 -20.75 -2.87 1.90
N ALA A 98 -19.51 -2.80 2.41
CA ALA A 98 -18.97 -3.81 3.31
C ALA A 98 -19.74 -3.86 4.64
N GLN A 99 -20.01 -2.71 5.27
CA GLN A 99 -20.76 -2.65 6.53
C GLN A 99 -22.21 -3.11 6.37
N ALA A 100 -22.92 -2.64 5.34
CA ALA A 100 -24.29 -3.05 5.07
C ALA A 100 -24.37 -4.55 4.73
N GLY A 101 -23.43 -5.03 3.90
CA GLY A 101 -23.33 -6.43 3.55
C GLY A 101 -22.98 -7.31 4.75
N ALA A 102 -22.13 -6.84 5.66
CA ALA A 102 -21.77 -7.57 6.88
C ALA A 102 -22.95 -7.69 7.84
N ALA A 103 -23.71 -6.59 8.03
CA ALA A 103 -24.92 -6.61 8.84
C ALA A 103 -25.96 -7.59 8.27
N LEU A 104 -26.18 -7.57 6.95
CA LEU A 104 -27.08 -8.50 6.27
C LEU A 104 -26.60 -9.94 6.37
N CYS A 105 -25.31 -10.20 6.11
CA CYS A 105 -24.72 -11.52 6.19
C CYS A 105 -24.84 -12.10 7.60
N ALA A 106 -24.52 -11.30 8.62
CA ALA A 106 -24.68 -11.69 10.02
C ALA A 106 -26.15 -11.95 10.40
N ALA A 107 -27.10 -11.15 9.89
CA ALA A 107 -28.53 -11.37 10.13
C ALA A 107 -29.04 -12.66 9.49
N LEU A 108 -28.62 -12.97 8.27
CA LEU A 108 -28.94 -14.21 7.59
C LEU A 108 -28.32 -15.42 8.31
N MET A 109 -27.06 -15.33 8.71
CA MET A 109 -26.42 -16.37 9.52
C MET A 109 -27.15 -16.56 10.84
N ARG A 110 -27.59 -15.50 11.53
CA ARG A 110 -28.41 -15.61 12.75
C ARG A 110 -29.74 -16.32 12.50
N ALA A 111 -30.37 -16.11 11.35
CA ALA A 111 -31.65 -16.73 11.03
C ALA A 111 -31.52 -18.22 10.65
N VAL A 112 -30.47 -18.57 9.90
CA VAL A 112 -30.31 -19.92 9.31
C VAL A 112 -29.40 -20.82 10.15
N TRP A 113 -28.34 -20.26 10.73
CA TRP A 113 -27.33 -21.00 11.51
C TRP A 113 -26.78 -20.16 12.68
N PRO A 114 -27.57 -19.97 13.76
CA PRO A 114 -27.21 -19.11 14.89
C PRO A 114 -25.87 -19.47 15.55
N GLN A 115 -25.49 -20.75 15.57
CA GLN A 115 -24.24 -21.20 16.17
C GLN A 115 -23.02 -20.75 15.35
N LEU A 116 -23.17 -20.63 14.02
CA LEU A 116 -22.06 -20.21 13.15
C LEU A 116 -21.69 -18.75 13.42
N VAL A 117 -22.67 -17.83 13.47
CA VAL A 117 -22.40 -16.39 13.65
C VAL A 117 -21.78 -16.07 15.01
N GLN A 118 -22.03 -16.91 16.03
CA GLN A 118 -21.42 -16.81 17.36
C GLN A 118 -20.03 -17.44 17.41
N SER A 119 -19.65 -18.24 16.41
CA SER A 119 -18.32 -18.83 16.33
C SER A 119 -17.30 -17.83 15.79
N GLY A 120 -16.02 -18.04 16.10
CA GLY A 120 -14.93 -17.25 15.51
C GLY A 120 -14.92 -17.28 13.98
N TRP A 121 -15.39 -18.36 13.34
CA TRP A 121 -15.49 -18.45 11.89
C TRP A 121 -16.62 -17.57 11.33
N GLY A 122 -17.79 -17.56 11.97
CA GLY A 122 -18.92 -16.77 11.48
C GLY A 122 -18.68 -15.27 11.53
N VAL A 123 -17.99 -14.77 12.55
CA VAL A 123 -17.62 -13.35 12.64
C VAL A 123 -16.77 -12.92 11.43
N TRP A 124 -15.72 -13.68 11.11
CA TRP A 124 -14.87 -13.39 9.95
C TRP A 124 -15.59 -13.56 8.62
N LEU A 125 -16.39 -14.62 8.45
CA LEU A 125 -17.15 -14.84 7.21
C LEU A 125 -18.18 -13.73 6.97
N ALA A 126 -18.83 -13.26 8.03
CA ALA A 126 -19.80 -12.18 7.94
C ALA A 126 -19.16 -10.87 7.45
N THR A 127 -17.90 -10.61 7.78
CA THR A 127 -17.19 -9.38 7.33
C THR A 127 -16.47 -9.56 5.99
N ASP A 128 -15.78 -10.68 5.79
CA ASP A 128 -14.87 -10.87 4.65
C ASP A 128 -15.61 -11.20 3.35
N ILE A 129 -16.72 -11.94 3.43
CA ILE A 129 -17.51 -12.27 2.23
C ILE A 129 -18.05 -10.99 1.57
N PRO A 130 -18.75 -10.08 2.29
CA PRO A 130 -19.22 -8.84 1.68
C PRO A 130 -18.07 -7.93 1.24
N LEU A 131 -17.01 -7.82 2.04
CA LEU A 131 -15.88 -6.94 1.74
C LEU A 131 -15.14 -7.40 0.48
N TYR A 132 -14.66 -8.63 0.44
CA TYR A 132 -13.81 -9.11 -0.66
C TYR A 132 -14.60 -9.72 -1.82
N GLY A 133 -15.78 -10.27 -1.56
CA GLY A 133 -16.63 -10.87 -2.59
C GLY A 133 -17.40 -9.85 -3.42
N ILE A 134 -17.77 -8.71 -2.84
CA ILE A 134 -18.67 -7.73 -3.49
C ILE A 134 -18.07 -6.32 -3.48
N ALA A 135 -17.81 -5.78 -2.29
CA ALA A 135 -17.52 -4.37 -2.13
C ALA A 135 -16.17 -3.98 -2.77
N ALA A 136 -15.12 -4.77 -2.57
CA ALA A 136 -13.80 -4.56 -3.18
C ALA A 136 -13.86 -4.64 -4.71
N PRO A 137 -14.39 -5.71 -5.34
CA PRO A 137 -14.60 -5.75 -6.78
C PRO A 137 -15.34 -4.53 -7.35
N ALA A 138 -16.42 -4.09 -6.69
CA ALA A 138 -17.19 -2.92 -7.11
C ALA A 138 -16.37 -1.62 -7.02
N ALA A 139 -15.66 -1.39 -5.91
CA ALA A 139 -14.80 -0.23 -5.75
C ALA A 139 -13.69 -0.19 -6.80
N LEU A 140 -13.17 -1.35 -7.21
CA LEU A 140 -12.15 -1.44 -8.25
C LEU A 140 -12.69 -1.22 -9.64
N ALA A 141 -13.89 -1.71 -9.92
CA ALA A 141 -14.59 -1.39 -11.16
C ALA A 141 -14.82 0.12 -11.28
N TRP A 142 -15.22 0.79 -10.19
CA TRP A 142 -15.30 2.25 -10.13
C TRP A 142 -13.92 2.87 -10.43
N LEU A 143 -12.90 2.56 -9.63
CA LEU A 143 -11.58 3.18 -9.74
C LEU A 143 -10.96 3.01 -11.13
N ARG A 144 -11.10 1.83 -11.76
CA ARG A 144 -10.61 1.59 -13.12
C ARG A 144 -11.27 2.48 -14.18
N ARG A 145 -12.53 2.86 -13.97
CA ARG A 145 -13.28 3.74 -14.87
C ARG A 145 -13.02 5.22 -14.57
N ALA A 146 -12.99 5.58 -13.30
CA ALA A 146 -12.95 6.99 -12.88
C ALA A 146 -11.54 7.54 -12.65
N VAL A 147 -10.53 6.70 -12.39
CA VAL A 147 -9.17 7.16 -12.06
C VAL A 147 -8.14 6.34 -12.85
N PRO A 148 -7.64 6.87 -13.98
CA PRO A 148 -6.60 6.18 -14.76
C PRO A 148 -5.36 5.92 -13.90
N ALA A 149 -4.92 4.66 -13.86
CA ALA A 149 -3.79 4.25 -13.05
C ALA A 149 -2.48 4.87 -13.56
N GLY A 150 -1.73 5.48 -12.64
CA GLY A 150 -0.41 6.01 -12.86
C GLY A 150 0.69 4.93 -12.95
N PRO A 151 1.93 5.35 -13.24
CA PRO A 151 3.06 4.45 -13.35
C PRO A 151 3.34 3.75 -12.00
N ARG A 152 3.83 2.51 -12.10
CA ARG A 152 4.25 1.74 -10.92
C ARG A 152 5.60 2.25 -10.38
N PRO A 153 5.90 2.03 -9.09
CA PRO A 153 7.25 2.24 -8.57
C PRO A 153 8.22 1.33 -9.32
N VAL A 154 9.31 1.89 -9.86
CA VAL A 154 10.36 1.13 -10.52
C VAL A 154 11.53 1.03 -9.55
N ARG A 155 11.48 0.05 -8.65
CA ARG A 155 12.54 -0.24 -7.68
C ARG A 155 12.70 -1.75 -7.50
N GLY A 156 13.85 -2.16 -6.98
CA GLY A 156 14.15 -3.56 -6.67
C GLY A 156 13.68 -3.97 -5.27
N PRO A 157 13.60 -5.28 -4.98
CA PRO A 157 13.23 -5.78 -3.65
C PRO A 157 14.21 -5.31 -2.57
N LEU A 158 13.71 -5.15 -1.34
CA LEU A 158 14.60 -4.94 -0.18
C LEU A 158 15.51 -6.15 0.00
N ARG A 159 16.77 -5.88 0.29
CA ARG A 159 17.72 -6.91 0.73
C ARG A 159 17.27 -7.46 2.10
N PRO A 160 17.31 -8.79 2.35
CA PRO A 160 16.78 -9.39 3.58
C PRO A 160 17.31 -8.79 4.88
N TRP A 161 18.61 -8.47 4.93
CA TRP A 161 19.24 -7.84 6.10
C TRP A 161 18.77 -6.40 6.37
N ARG A 162 18.10 -5.75 5.41
CA ARG A 162 17.39 -4.48 5.63
C ARG A 162 15.91 -4.68 5.95
N ALA A 163 15.35 -5.85 5.64
CA ALA A 163 13.94 -6.16 5.89
C ALA A 163 13.67 -6.45 7.37
N VAL A 164 14.54 -7.21 8.04
CA VAL A 164 14.35 -7.56 9.46
C VAL A 164 14.40 -6.32 10.37
N PRO A 165 15.44 -5.46 10.33
CA PRO A 165 15.45 -4.25 11.16
C PRO A 165 14.28 -3.31 10.86
N TRP A 166 13.86 -3.27 9.59
CA TRP A 166 12.69 -2.48 9.19
C TRP A 166 11.41 -3.02 9.83
N LEU A 167 11.20 -4.34 9.80
CA LEU A 167 10.04 -4.97 10.45
C LEU A 167 10.05 -4.73 11.97
N VAL A 168 11.21 -4.85 12.62
CA VAL A 168 11.37 -4.54 14.04
C VAL A 168 10.98 -3.08 14.33
N CYS A 169 11.42 -2.13 13.50
CA CYS A 169 10.99 -0.75 13.62
C CYS A 169 9.48 -0.58 13.45
N VAL A 170 8.84 -1.27 12.50
CA VAL A 170 7.38 -1.21 12.31
C VAL A 170 6.62 -1.77 13.49
N LEU A 171 7.04 -2.93 14.02
CA LEU A 171 6.49 -3.49 15.25
C LEU A 171 6.69 -2.53 16.43
N GLY A 172 7.85 -1.90 16.52
CA GLY A 172 8.15 -0.89 17.54
C GLY A 172 7.22 0.32 17.47
N LEU A 173 6.99 0.86 16.28
CA LEU A 173 6.05 1.95 16.06
C LEU A 173 4.60 1.52 16.36
N ALA A 174 4.23 0.28 16.02
CA ALA A 174 2.90 -0.26 16.31
C ALA A 174 2.68 -0.38 17.83
N TYR A 175 3.61 -0.97 18.57
CA TYR A 175 3.52 -1.09 20.02
C TYR A 175 3.56 0.27 20.72
N LEU A 176 4.41 1.21 20.26
CA LEU A 176 4.46 2.56 20.82
C LEU A 176 3.15 3.31 20.59
N ALA A 177 2.58 3.21 19.38
CA ALA A 177 1.29 3.81 19.06
C ALA A 177 0.15 3.20 19.88
N ASN A 178 0.14 1.87 20.07
CA ASN A 178 -0.82 1.21 20.95
C ASN A 178 -0.67 1.69 22.40
N PHE A 179 0.56 1.75 22.92
CA PHE A 179 0.82 2.24 24.27
C PHE A 179 0.31 3.67 24.48
N VAL A 180 0.59 4.57 23.54
CA VAL A 180 0.04 5.95 23.56
C VAL A 180 -1.48 5.93 23.51
N THR A 181 -2.09 5.05 22.72
CA THR A 181 -3.54 4.93 22.61
C THR A 181 -4.20 4.48 23.91
N LEU A 182 -3.54 3.63 24.69
CA LEU A 182 -4.02 3.18 26.00
C LEU A 182 -4.04 4.30 27.05
N LEU A 183 -3.37 5.43 26.81
CA LEU A 183 -3.45 6.61 27.70
C LEU A 183 -4.81 7.34 27.59
N PHE A 184 -5.64 7.01 26.60
CA PHE A 184 -6.95 7.60 26.38
C PHE A 184 -8.05 6.62 26.78
N ALA A 185 -8.80 6.90 27.84
CA ALA A 185 -9.75 5.95 28.43
C ALA A 185 -10.78 5.34 27.44
N PRO A 186 -11.44 6.11 26.55
CA PRO A 186 -12.38 5.52 25.58
C PRO A 186 -11.70 4.57 24.58
N ALA A 187 -10.47 4.89 24.17
CA ALA A 187 -9.70 4.07 23.27
C ALA A 187 -9.11 2.82 23.96
N ALA A 188 -8.79 2.91 25.26
CA ALA A 188 -8.38 1.78 26.06
C ALA A 188 -9.51 0.75 26.20
N GLN A 189 -10.75 1.20 26.41
CA GLN A 189 -11.92 0.33 26.45
C GLN A 189 -12.14 -0.41 25.12
N GLN A 190 -12.10 0.32 23.99
CA GLN A 190 -12.20 -0.29 22.66
C GLN A 190 -11.05 -1.29 22.37
N SER A 191 -9.84 -0.99 22.84
CA SER A 191 -8.70 -1.92 22.73
C SER A 191 -8.98 -3.23 23.47
N GLY A 192 -9.57 -3.15 24.67
CA GLY A 192 -9.98 -4.32 25.45
C GLY A 192 -11.04 -5.18 24.73
N GLN A 193 -12.00 -4.54 24.07
CA GLN A 193 -13.01 -5.25 23.26
C GLN A 193 -12.38 -6.02 22.10
N ILE A 194 -11.47 -5.40 21.34
CA ILE A 194 -10.72 -6.08 20.26
C ILE A 194 -9.91 -7.25 20.81
N ALA A 195 -9.22 -7.05 21.93
CA ALA A 195 -8.45 -8.11 22.58
C ALA A 195 -9.35 -9.28 23.01
N SER A 196 -10.53 -8.99 23.56
CA SER A 196 -11.51 -10.02 23.96
C SER A 196 -12.04 -10.82 22.76
N LEU A 197 -12.28 -10.16 21.62
CA LEU A 197 -12.67 -10.83 20.37
C LEU A 197 -11.56 -11.74 19.85
N ALA A 198 -10.31 -11.29 19.91
CA ALA A 198 -9.16 -12.09 19.50
C ALA A 198 -8.96 -13.31 20.43
N LEU A 199 -9.16 -13.14 21.73
CA LEU A 199 -9.02 -14.19 22.75
C LEU A 199 -10.16 -15.21 22.72
N GLY A 200 -11.39 -14.75 22.55
CA GLY A 200 -12.59 -15.60 22.48
C GLY A 200 -12.81 -16.24 21.10
N GLY A 201 -12.12 -15.75 20.07
CA GLY A 201 -12.22 -16.24 18.70
C GLY A 201 -11.48 -17.56 18.44
N SER A 202 -11.72 -18.14 17.26
CA SER A 202 -10.98 -19.32 16.80
C SER A 202 -9.57 -18.90 16.35
N THR A 203 -8.53 -19.49 16.95
CA THR A 203 -7.13 -19.25 16.56
C THR A 203 -6.89 -19.51 15.07
N TRP A 204 -7.51 -20.57 14.52
CA TRP A 204 -7.41 -20.91 13.10
C TRP A 204 -8.12 -19.90 12.21
N ALA A 205 -9.30 -19.42 12.61
CA ALA A 205 -10.01 -18.38 11.87
C ALA A 205 -9.21 -17.06 11.89
N ASN A 206 -8.68 -16.65 13.05
CA ASN A 206 -7.83 -15.46 13.18
C ASN A 206 -6.57 -15.57 12.30
N ALA A 207 -5.95 -16.76 12.24
CA ALA A 207 -4.78 -16.99 11.39
C ALA A 207 -5.13 -16.86 9.90
N LEU A 208 -6.22 -17.50 9.45
CA LEU A 208 -6.60 -17.47 8.05
C LEU A 208 -7.11 -16.09 7.61
N PHE A 209 -8.11 -15.56 8.29
CA PHE A 209 -8.77 -14.33 7.86
C PHE A 209 -7.95 -13.10 8.27
N GLY A 210 -7.62 -12.98 9.55
CA GLY A 210 -6.90 -11.82 10.08
C GLY A 210 -5.42 -11.75 9.71
N CYS A 211 -4.71 -12.88 9.62
CA CYS A 211 -3.28 -12.88 9.32
C CYS A 211 -2.92 -13.18 7.85
N VAL A 212 -3.85 -13.71 7.03
CA VAL A 212 -3.56 -14.02 5.63
C VAL A 212 -4.49 -13.25 4.68
N ILE A 213 -5.80 -13.46 4.75
CA ILE A 213 -6.76 -12.88 3.79
C ILE A 213 -6.81 -11.36 3.90
N ALA A 214 -6.91 -10.82 5.11
CA ALA A 214 -6.96 -9.38 5.34
C ALA A 214 -5.69 -8.66 4.81
N PRO A 215 -4.45 -9.06 5.18
CA PRO A 215 -3.25 -8.47 4.60
C PRO A 215 -3.16 -8.57 3.06
N LEU A 216 -3.61 -9.68 2.47
CA LEU A 216 -3.62 -9.83 1.01
C LEU A 216 -4.55 -8.81 0.34
N GLY A 217 -5.78 -8.71 0.83
CA GLY A 217 -6.79 -7.81 0.30
C GLY A 217 -6.45 -6.34 0.53
N GLU A 218 -6.11 -6.01 1.78
CA GLU A 218 -5.78 -4.64 2.18
C GLU A 218 -4.55 -4.11 1.46
N GLU A 219 -3.43 -4.85 1.41
CA GLU A 219 -2.25 -4.34 0.71
C GLU A 219 -2.49 -4.20 -0.80
N TRP A 220 -3.35 -5.04 -1.38
CA TRP A 220 -3.74 -4.89 -2.77
C TRP A 220 -4.60 -3.63 -3.01
N LEU A 221 -5.52 -3.32 -2.10
CA LEU A 221 -6.29 -2.06 -2.12
C LEU A 221 -5.36 -0.86 -1.90
N PHE A 222 -4.69 -0.78 -0.76
CA PHE A 222 -3.97 0.43 -0.32
C PHE A 222 -2.59 0.62 -0.97
N ARG A 223 -1.90 -0.45 -1.38
CA ARG A 223 -0.59 -0.33 -2.03
C ARG A 223 -0.69 -0.38 -3.53
N ARG A 224 -1.37 -1.38 -4.09
CA ARG A 224 -1.42 -1.50 -5.55
C ARG A 224 -2.42 -0.51 -6.16
N THR A 225 -3.64 -0.48 -5.65
CA THR A 225 -4.71 0.33 -6.25
C THR A 225 -4.55 1.81 -5.92
N LEU A 226 -4.38 2.15 -4.64
CA LEU A 226 -4.26 3.54 -4.22
C LEU A 226 -2.93 4.19 -4.68
N HIS A 227 -1.80 3.45 -4.74
CA HIS A 227 -0.61 3.97 -5.43
C HIS A 227 -0.89 4.24 -6.91
N GLY A 228 -1.63 3.36 -7.59
CA GLY A 228 -2.06 3.60 -8.96
C GLY A 228 -2.85 4.91 -9.10
N ALA A 229 -3.68 5.25 -8.11
CA ALA A 229 -4.48 6.47 -8.14
C ALA A 229 -3.67 7.76 -7.90
N VAL A 230 -2.74 7.76 -6.93
CA VAL A 230 -2.08 8.99 -6.44
C VAL A 230 -0.55 9.00 -6.50
N GLY A 231 0.10 7.88 -6.82
CA GLY A 231 1.57 7.74 -6.78
C GLY A 231 2.32 8.67 -7.72
N MET A 232 1.66 9.16 -8.78
CA MET A 232 2.24 10.14 -9.72
C MET A 232 2.57 11.50 -9.10
N TYR A 233 1.97 11.83 -7.94
CA TYR A 233 2.18 13.06 -7.19
C TYR A 233 3.34 12.97 -6.17
N GLY A 234 4.04 11.83 -6.14
CA GLY A 234 5.24 11.63 -5.34
C GLY A 234 5.01 10.74 -4.13
N GLU A 235 6.11 10.21 -3.61
CA GLU A 235 6.07 9.21 -2.54
C GLU A 235 5.55 9.81 -1.23
N ARG A 236 5.82 11.09 -0.95
CA ARG A 236 5.29 11.77 0.25
C ARG A 236 3.77 11.85 0.25
N VAL A 237 3.19 12.28 -0.88
CA VAL A 237 1.73 12.39 -1.05
C VAL A 237 1.10 11.01 -0.95
N TYR A 238 1.66 10.02 -1.64
CA TYR A 238 1.17 8.65 -1.58
C TYR A 238 1.26 8.05 -0.16
N VAL A 239 2.40 8.17 0.52
CA VAL A 239 2.58 7.62 1.88
C VAL A 239 1.60 8.25 2.85
N ALA A 240 1.49 9.58 2.86
CA ALA A 240 0.56 10.27 3.75
C ALA A 240 -0.91 9.92 3.46
N PHE A 241 -1.31 9.93 2.18
CA PHE A 241 -2.69 9.62 1.79
C PHE A 241 -3.03 8.14 2.02
N SER A 242 -2.13 7.22 1.68
CA SER A 242 -2.32 5.77 1.91
C SER A 242 -2.42 5.44 3.39
N ALA A 243 -1.58 6.06 4.23
CA ALA A 243 -1.63 5.89 5.69
C ALA A 243 -2.95 6.38 6.27
N LEU A 244 -3.39 7.58 5.87
CA LEU A 244 -4.66 8.16 6.32
C LEU A 244 -5.85 7.29 5.91
N MET A 245 -5.91 6.91 4.62
CA MET A 245 -6.99 6.09 4.09
C MET A 245 -7.06 4.73 4.79
N PHE A 246 -5.90 4.11 5.04
CA PHE A 246 -5.78 2.83 5.75
C PHE A 246 -6.22 2.93 7.21
N ALA A 247 -5.77 3.97 7.92
CA ALA A 247 -6.14 4.16 9.33
C ALA A 247 -7.64 4.40 9.52
N LEU A 248 -8.23 5.25 8.67
CA LEU A 248 -9.67 5.51 8.70
C LEU A 248 -10.50 4.27 8.33
N PHE A 249 -9.99 3.39 7.47
CA PHE A 249 -10.70 2.19 7.03
C PHE A 249 -11.07 1.25 8.19
N HIS A 250 -10.29 1.25 9.26
CA HIS A 250 -10.53 0.44 10.45
C HIS A 250 -11.72 0.92 11.28
N CYS A 251 -12.17 2.17 11.08
CA CYS A 251 -13.33 2.76 11.75
C CYS A 251 -13.32 2.58 13.28
N ASN A 252 -12.14 2.62 13.88
CA ASN A 252 -11.94 2.36 15.30
C ASN A 252 -10.91 3.33 15.87
N ALA A 253 -11.29 4.07 16.92
CA ALA A 253 -10.43 5.10 17.50
C ALA A 253 -9.21 4.48 18.20
N ALA A 254 -9.36 3.29 18.81
CA ALA A 254 -8.24 2.54 19.39
C ALA A 254 -7.21 2.07 18.35
N GLN A 255 -7.63 1.87 17.11
CA GLN A 255 -6.73 1.40 16.06
C GLN A 255 -6.10 2.53 15.26
N LEU A 256 -6.65 3.75 15.33
CA LEU A 256 -6.29 4.86 14.46
C LEU A 256 -4.79 5.18 14.47
N LEU A 257 -4.18 5.32 15.65
CA LEU A 257 -2.78 5.76 15.74
C LEU A 257 -1.81 4.69 15.24
N TYR A 258 -2.00 3.42 15.63
CA TYR A 258 -1.09 2.36 15.20
C TYR A 258 -1.25 2.05 13.71
N THR A 259 -2.50 2.02 13.21
CA THR A 259 -2.76 1.75 11.78
C THR A 259 -2.24 2.89 10.91
N LEU A 260 -2.25 4.13 11.38
CA LEU A 260 -1.62 5.26 10.69
C LEU A 260 -0.10 5.05 10.57
N CYS A 261 0.57 4.68 11.66
CA CYS A 261 2.01 4.42 11.68
C CYS A 261 2.40 3.22 10.80
N VAL A 262 1.70 2.10 10.97
CA VAL A 262 1.93 0.86 10.20
C VAL A 262 1.58 1.09 8.72
N GLY A 263 0.47 1.75 8.42
CA GLY A 263 0.06 2.10 7.07
C GLY A 263 1.06 2.99 6.36
N ALA A 264 1.63 3.99 7.05
CA ALA A 264 2.71 4.83 6.51
C ALA A 264 3.97 4.01 6.22
N ALA A 265 4.34 3.11 7.13
CA ALA A 265 5.49 2.24 6.94
C ALA A 265 5.28 1.32 5.73
N LEU A 266 4.18 0.57 5.66
CA LEU A 266 3.86 -0.34 4.55
C LEU A 266 3.75 0.40 3.21
N ALA A 267 3.16 1.60 3.20
CA ALA A 267 3.14 2.46 2.01
C ALA A 267 4.56 2.82 1.56
N ALA A 268 5.41 3.24 2.49
CA ALA A 268 6.80 3.59 2.17
C ALA A 268 7.61 2.36 1.72
N LEU A 269 7.37 1.18 2.29
CA LEU A 269 7.97 -0.08 1.87
C LEU A 269 7.60 -0.38 0.41
N TYR A 270 6.32 -0.27 0.06
CA TYR A 270 5.87 -0.47 -1.32
C TYR A 270 6.45 0.58 -2.28
N ALA A 271 6.44 1.86 -1.91
CA ALA A 271 7.03 2.93 -2.72
C ALA A 271 8.52 2.70 -2.99
N ARG A 272 9.25 2.19 -1.98
CA ARG A 272 10.69 1.96 -2.04
C ARG A 272 11.11 0.64 -2.70
N THR A 273 10.19 -0.30 -2.88
CA THR A 273 10.51 -1.63 -3.44
C THR A 273 9.78 -1.97 -4.72
N GLY A 274 8.64 -1.34 -4.98
CA GLY A 274 7.68 -1.78 -6.00
C GLY A 274 7.12 -3.19 -5.76
N CYS A 275 7.46 -3.85 -4.65
CA CYS A 275 7.14 -5.23 -4.37
C CYS A 275 5.94 -5.30 -3.42
N LEU A 276 4.80 -5.75 -3.95
CA LEU A 276 3.58 -5.91 -3.14
C LEU A 276 3.78 -6.95 -2.03
N TRP A 277 4.47 -8.06 -2.33
CA TRP A 277 4.73 -9.13 -1.37
C TRP A 277 5.56 -8.70 -0.16
N ALA A 278 6.45 -7.71 -0.33
CA ALA A 278 7.18 -7.17 0.82
C ALA A 278 6.24 -6.52 1.83
N ALA A 279 5.25 -5.75 1.35
CA ALA A 279 4.25 -5.13 2.20
C ALA A 279 3.27 -6.16 2.79
N VAL A 280 2.80 -7.11 1.97
CA VAL A 280 1.95 -8.23 2.45
C VAL A 280 2.63 -8.99 3.58
N LEU A 281 3.85 -9.49 3.39
CA LEU A 281 4.53 -10.30 4.42
C LEU A 281 4.81 -9.51 5.70
N ALA A 282 5.17 -8.23 5.57
CA ALA A 282 5.33 -7.36 6.73
C ALA A 282 4.02 -7.16 7.50
N HIS A 283 2.92 -6.95 6.78
CA HIS A 283 1.60 -6.79 7.37
C HIS A 283 1.12 -8.09 8.03
N MET A 284 1.30 -9.25 7.38
CA MET A 284 1.03 -10.56 7.97
C MET A 284 1.80 -10.75 9.29
N ALA A 285 3.07 -10.34 9.34
CA ALA A 285 3.87 -10.42 10.56
C ALA A 285 3.32 -9.51 11.68
N VAL A 286 2.93 -8.28 11.36
CA VAL A 286 2.29 -7.37 12.33
C VAL A 286 0.99 -7.96 12.86
N ASN A 287 0.13 -8.49 11.99
CA ASN A 287 -1.14 -9.09 12.40
C ASN A 287 -0.94 -10.37 13.19
N ALA A 288 0.04 -11.21 12.84
CA ALA A 288 0.35 -12.41 13.60
C ALA A 288 0.79 -12.08 15.03
N MET A 289 1.53 -10.99 15.25
CA MET A 289 1.91 -10.56 16.60
C MET A 289 0.70 -10.21 17.47
N GLY A 290 -0.31 -9.55 16.89
CA GLY A 290 -1.51 -9.14 17.62
C GLY A 290 -2.58 -10.24 17.75
N LEU A 291 -2.88 -10.94 16.67
CA LEU A 291 -4.02 -11.88 16.58
C LEU A 291 -3.66 -13.32 16.97
N LEU A 292 -2.37 -13.68 16.96
CA LEU A 292 -1.91 -15.04 17.29
C LEU A 292 -0.96 -15.03 18.47
N ALA A 293 0.17 -14.31 18.37
CA ALA A 293 1.22 -14.37 19.38
C ALA A 293 0.74 -13.85 20.74
N ALA A 294 0.03 -12.72 20.78
CA ALA A 294 -0.48 -12.17 22.04
C ALA A 294 -1.51 -13.09 22.73
N PRO A 295 -2.59 -13.56 22.08
CA PRO A 295 -3.53 -14.51 22.69
C PRO A 295 -2.88 -15.83 23.16
N LEU A 296 -1.92 -16.36 22.38
CA LEU A 296 -1.22 -17.60 22.73
C LEU A 296 -0.25 -17.39 23.90
N ALA A 297 0.43 -16.25 23.95
CA ALA A 297 1.38 -15.93 25.01
C ALA A 297 0.68 -15.81 26.38
N LEU A 298 -0.57 -15.33 26.42
CA LEU A 298 -1.35 -15.24 27.66
C LEU A 298 -1.66 -16.59 28.30
N ARG A 299 -1.45 -17.72 27.60
CA ARG A 299 -1.64 -19.08 28.14
C ARG A 299 -0.46 -19.56 28.98
N SER A 300 0.68 -18.86 28.97
CA SER A 300 1.88 -19.23 29.72
C SER A 300 2.59 -17.98 30.23
N ALA A 301 2.85 -17.91 31.53
CA ALA A 301 3.57 -16.78 32.13
C ALA A 301 4.94 -16.54 31.44
N THR A 302 5.67 -17.61 31.12
CA THR A 302 6.94 -17.54 30.39
C THR A 302 6.77 -16.94 29.01
N ALA A 303 5.77 -17.40 28.24
CA ALA A 303 5.51 -16.88 26.90
C ALA A 303 5.08 -15.40 26.93
N ALA A 304 4.23 -15.03 27.89
CA ALA A 304 3.82 -13.64 28.13
C ALA A 304 5.01 -12.73 28.46
N LEU A 305 5.93 -13.17 29.32
CA LEU A 305 7.15 -12.43 29.65
C LEU A 305 8.07 -12.29 28.44
N CYS A 306 8.29 -13.36 27.66
CA CYS A 306 9.10 -13.31 26.45
C CYS A 306 8.51 -12.34 25.41
N LEU A 307 7.19 -12.40 25.17
CA LEU A 307 6.51 -11.51 24.24
C LEU A 307 6.58 -10.04 24.71
N SER A 308 6.39 -9.80 26.00
CA SER A 308 6.47 -8.46 26.59
C SER A 308 7.89 -7.90 26.48
N GLY A 309 8.92 -8.70 26.77
CA GLY A 309 10.32 -8.31 26.58
C GLY A 309 10.65 -7.99 25.12
N PHE A 310 10.16 -8.80 24.18
CA PHE A 310 10.29 -8.52 22.75
C PHE A 310 9.58 -7.24 22.31
N ALA A 311 8.35 -7.01 22.82
CA ALA A 311 7.60 -5.79 22.55
C ALA A 311 8.34 -4.54 23.06
N LEU A 312 8.89 -4.58 24.29
CA LEU A 312 9.69 -3.49 24.85
C LEU A 312 10.96 -3.21 24.03
N PHE A 313 11.66 -4.26 23.59
CA PHE A 313 12.80 -4.12 22.69
C PHE A 313 12.40 -3.45 21.36
N CYS A 314 11.28 -3.89 20.76
CA CYS A 314 10.74 -3.26 19.56
C CYS A 314 10.38 -1.80 19.82
N MET A 315 9.69 -1.48 20.93
CA MET A 315 9.32 -0.10 21.28
C MET A 315 10.55 0.79 21.42
N PHE A 316 11.60 0.31 22.10
CA PHE A 316 12.85 1.05 22.26
C PHE A 316 13.50 1.35 20.89
N THR A 317 13.65 0.34 20.04
CA THR A 317 14.22 0.52 18.69
C THR A 317 13.34 1.41 17.79
N GLY A 318 12.02 1.30 17.90
CA GLY A 318 11.05 2.17 17.21
C GLY A 318 11.15 3.63 17.66
N ALA A 319 11.29 3.88 18.96
CA ALA A 319 11.49 5.21 19.53
C ALA A 319 12.80 5.84 19.06
N LEU A 320 13.91 5.10 19.09
CA LEU A 320 15.18 5.55 18.53
C LEU A 320 15.06 5.90 17.04
N TRP A 321 14.35 5.07 16.27
CA TRP A 321 14.11 5.36 14.87
C TRP A 321 13.31 6.66 14.67
N LEU A 322 12.27 6.89 15.48
CA LEU A 322 11.46 8.10 15.42
C LEU A 322 12.31 9.35 15.69
N VAL A 323 13.16 9.31 16.72
CA VAL A 323 14.03 10.44 17.10
C VAL A 323 15.09 10.71 16.03
N PHE A 324 15.81 9.68 15.58
CA PHE A 324 17.02 9.87 14.77
C PHE A 324 16.78 9.78 13.25
N ARG A 325 15.69 9.17 12.80
CA ARG A 325 15.50 8.80 11.38
C ARG A 325 14.22 9.32 10.75
N LEU A 326 13.27 9.85 11.52
CA LEU A 326 12.00 10.35 10.97
C LEU A 326 12.20 11.46 9.95
N LYS A 327 13.01 12.48 10.26
CA LYS A 327 13.29 13.60 9.34
C LYS A 327 13.93 13.10 8.04
N GLY A 328 14.98 12.29 8.16
CA GLY A 328 15.67 11.69 7.02
C GLY A 328 14.76 10.75 6.21
N PHE A 329 13.83 10.06 6.86
CA PHE A 329 12.86 9.20 6.20
C PHE A 329 11.97 10.00 5.24
N TRP A 330 11.39 11.12 5.70
CA TRP A 330 10.56 11.98 4.86
C TRP A 330 11.37 12.69 3.78
N GLN A 331 12.60 13.11 4.10
CA GLN A 331 13.51 13.72 3.14
C GLN A 331 13.88 12.77 2.00
N GLY A 332 14.07 11.49 2.28
CA GLY A 332 14.41 10.47 1.28
C GLY A 332 13.25 9.96 0.41
N LEU A 333 12.02 10.45 0.59
CA LEU A 333 10.88 10.13 -0.28
C LEU A 333 10.95 10.96 -1.57
N LEU A 334 10.80 10.29 -2.72
CA LEU A 334 11.00 10.91 -4.03
C LEU A 334 9.84 11.85 -4.42
N PRO A 335 10.16 12.95 -5.12
CA PRO A 335 9.14 13.83 -5.69
C PRO A 335 8.37 13.12 -6.81
N GLY A 336 7.14 13.58 -7.05
CA GLY A 336 6.28 13.07 -8.12
C GLY A 336 6.68 13.56 -9.49
N ARG A 337 6.14 12.90 -10.52
CA ARG A 337 6.17 13.41 -11.91
C ARG A 337 5.30 14.64 -12.08
N ARG A 338 4.31 14.81 -11.20
CA ARG A 338 3.42 15.97 -11.15
C ARG A 338 3.59 16.68 -9.82
N SER A 339 3.75 18.00 -9.89
CA SER A 339 3.76 18.86 -8.72
C SER A 339 2.35 19.31 -8.36
N VAL A 340 2.13 19.52 -7.07
CA VAL A 340 0.93 20.16 -6.52
C VAL A 340 1.44 21.15 -5.48
N LEU A 341 1.07 22.42 -5.60
CA LEU A 341 1.54 23.47 -4.69
C LEU A 341 1.06 23.25 -3.24
N HIS A 342 -0.24 22.96 -3.07
CA HIS A 342 -0.88 22.80 -1.76
C HIS A 342 -1.65 21.48 -1.66
N PRO A 343 -0.95 20.32 -1.60
CA PRO A 343 -1.60 19.02 -1.67
C PRO A 343 -2.57 18.76 -0.50
N VAL A 344 -2.25 19.23 0.71
CA VAL A 344 -3.12 19.07 1.88
C VAL A 344 -4.42 19.86 1.71
N HIS A 345 -4.30 21.14 1.36
CA HIS A 345 -5.44 22.02 1.17
C HIS A 345 -6.38 21.54 0.06
N GLU A 346 -5.82 21.09 -1.07
CA GLU A 346 -6.62 20.51 -2.16
C GLU A 346 -7.28 19.18 -1.78
N ALA A 347 -6.59 18.34 -0.99
CA ALA A 347 -7.16 17.09 -0.51
C ALA A 347 -8.33 17.32 0.45
N LEU A 348 -8.23 18.29 1.38
CA LEU A 348 -9.30 18.63 2.31
C LEU A 348 -10.55 19.18 1.62
N ARG A 349 -10.40 19.80 0.44
CA ARG A 349 -11.54 20.25 -0.39
C ARG A 349 -12.13 19.14 -1.26
N ALA A 350 -11.52 17.96 -1.30
CA ALA A 350 -12.03 16.84 -2.07
C ALA A 350 -13.24 16.23 -1.36
N ARG A 351 -14.44 16.40 -1.93
CA ARG A 351 -15.71 15.98 -1.34
C ARG A 351 -15.71 14.50 -0.95
N GLY A 352 -15.12 13.63 -1.78
CA GLY A 352 -15.03 12.20 -1.48
C GLY A 352 -14.14 11.88 -0.27
N LEU A 353 -13.09 12.65 0.01
CA LEU A 353 -12.28 12.46 1.21
C LEU A 353 -13.02 12.91 2.46
N VAL A 354 -13.72 14.04 2.38
CA VAL A 354 -14.57 14.52 3.48
C VAL A 354 -15.67 13.52 3.79
N LEU A 355 -16.36 13.01 2.77
CA LEU A 355 -17.40 11.97 2.92
C LEU A 355 -16.82 10.69 3.55
N TYR A 356 -15.67 10.22 3.06
CA TYR A 356 -15.01 9.04 3.60
C TYR A 356 -14.66 9.22 5.08
N ALA A 357 -14.00 10.33 5.44
CA ALA A 357 -13.63 10.61 6.82
C ALA A 357 -14.84 10.76 7.74
N ALA A 358 -15.91 11.43 7.28
CA ALA A 358 -17.15 11.58 8.02
C ALA A 358 -17.85 10.23 8.25
N LEU A 359 -17.88 9.35 7.24
CA LEU A 359 -18.42 7.99 7.36
C LEU A 359 -17.63 7.16 8.37
N CYS A 360 -16.30 7.15 8.28
CA CYS A 360 -15.44 6.43 9.22
C CYS A 360 -15.62 6.94 10.66
N ALA A 361 -15.71 8.26 10.84
CA ALA A 361 -15.95 8.87 12.15
C ALA A 361 -17.33 8.50 12.71
N ALA A 362 -18.37 8.53 11.87
CA ALA A 362 -19.72 8.13 12.27
C ALA A 362 -19.78 6.66 12.72
N ILE A 363 -19.12 5.74 11.99
CA ILE A 363 -19.04 4.33 12.38
C ILE A 363 -18.26 4.17 13.70
N ALA A 364 -17.12 4.84 13.84
CA ALA A 364 -16.31 4.76 15.06
C ALA A 364 -17.05 5.30 16.29
N LEU A 365 -17.82 6.39 16.13
CA LEU A 365 -18.64 6.97 17.19
C LEU A 365 -19.83 6.08 17.54
N ALA A 366 -20.49 5.47 16.54
CA ALA A 366 -21.57 4.52 16.79
C ALA A 366 -21.11 3.34 17.66
N ALA A 367 -19.89 2.85 17.44
CA ALA A 367 -19.29 1.78 18.25
C ALA A 367 -18.91 2.21 19.68
N LEU A 368 -18.97 3.50 20.03
CA LEU A 368 -18.77 4.01 21.39
C LEU A 368 -20.09 4.16 22.15
N LEU A 369 -21.24 4.13 21.47
CA LEU A 369 -22.54 4.27 22.12
C LEU A 369 -22.95 2.95 22.79
N PRO A 370 -23.49 2.98 24.02
CA PRO A 370 -23.98 1.79 24.69
C PRO A 370 -25.16 1.19 23.91
N GLY A 371 -25.00 -0.05 23.42
CA GLY A 371 -26.02 -0.80 22.69
C GLY A 371 -25.77 -1.03 21.19
N GLY A 372 -24.62 -0.58 20.67
CA GLY A 372 -24.17 -0.84 19.29
C GLY A 372 -23.53 -2.21 19.06
#